data_AF-A0A382CKG5-F1
#
_entry.id   AF-A0A382CKG5-F1
#
_cell.length_a   1.000
_cell.length_b   1.000
_cell.length_c   1.000
_cell.angle_alpha   90.00
_cell.angle_beta   90.00
_cell.angle_gamma   90.00
#
_symmetry.space_group_name_H-M   'P 1'
#
loop_
_entity.id
_entity.type
_entity.pdbx_description
1 polymer ?
#
loop_
_entity_poly.entity_id
_entity_poly.type
_entity_poly.pdbx_seq_one_letter_code
_entity_poly.pdbx_strand_id
1 'polypeptide(L)'
;VDEEKLKSYKLKKLKSEFEYLRTVLEECQYIYELSLEKFYQDFTEPLSDEKVQKVKKENKDQNKKPKEKELNKLYHRIANKTHPDKLLNEDITDDKRKQLESFYKEASVASEKNDYDELVDIAIKLGFDDVYDSEYFLQKSVEKLNDKIKHLQTTYAWIWYHANDETKSNIKGQIIDAYK
;
A
#
# COMPACT_ATOMS: atom_id res chain seq x y z
N VAL A 1 20.69 27.27 -19.75
CA VAL A 1 20.48 25.88 -19.28
C VAL A 1 19.09 25.51 -19.74
N ASP A 2 18.95 24.42 -20.47
CA ASP A 2 17.69 24.04 -21.09
C ASP A 2 16.73 23.51 -20.00
N GLU A 3 15.84 24.37 -19.52
CA GLU A 3 14.97 24.10 -18.36
C GLU A 3 14.07 22.88 -18.59
N GLU A 4 13.69 22.60 -19.84
CA GLU A 4 12.93 21.41 -20.22
C GLU A 4 13.73 20.13 -20.02
N LYS A 5 15.01 20.16 -20.37
CA LYS A 5 15.92 19.03 -20.18
C LYS A 5 16.17 18.75 -18.70
N LEU A 6 16.21 19.79 -17.87
CA LEU A 6 16.30 19.62 -16.41
C LEU A 6 15.02 19.00 -15.83
N LYS A 7 13.84 19.44 -16.28
CA LYS A 7 12.55 18.87 -15.86
C LYS A 7 12.42 17.39 -16.23
N SER A 8 12.82 17.02 -17.44
CA SER A 8 12.78 15.60 -17.87
C SER A 8 13.71 14.71 -17.05
N TYR A 9 14.90 15.19 -16.67
CA TYR A 9 15.78 14.45 -15.76
C TYR A 9 15.19 14.28 -14.35
N LYS A 10 14.55 15.33 -13.80
CA LYS A 10 13.87 15.23 -12.50
C LYS A 10 12.75 14.20 -12.53
N LEU A 11 11.89 14.24 -13.55
CA LEU A 11 10.80 13.28 -13.71
C LEU A 11 11.33 11.85 -13.84
N LYS A 12 12.38 11.65 -14.65
CA LYS A 12 13.02 10.33 -14.80
C LYS A 12 13.56 9.82 -13.46
N LYS A 13 14.23 10.66 -12.69
CA LYS A 13 14.75 10.31 -11.37
C LYS A 13 13.61 9.88 -10.44
N LEU A 14 12.52 10.63 -10.42
CA LEU A 14 11.37 10.36 -9.54
C LEU A 14 10.66 9.06 -9.89
N LYS A 15 10.53 8.74 -11.19
CA LYS A 15 10.03 7.44 -11.65
C LYS A 15 10.93 6.29 -11.19
N SER A 16 12.24 6.42 -11.37
CA SER A 16 13.18 5.39 -10.91
C SER A 16 13.14 5.18 -9.40
N GLU A 17 12.97 6.26 -8.63
CA GLU A 17 12.80 6.19 -7.18
C GLU A 17 11.49 5.49 -6.78
N PHE A 18 10.38 5.81 -7.45
CA PHE A 18 9.10 5.14 -7.26
C PHE A 18 9.19 3.63 -7.48
N GLU A 19 9.76 3.19 -8.61
CA GLU A 19 9.95 1.77 -8.93
C GLU A 19 10.85 1.07 -7.89
N TYR A 20 11.96 1.72 -7.51
CA TYR A 20 12.86 1.18 -6.48
C TYR A 20 12.14 0.97 -5.15
N LEU A 21 11.40 1.98 -4.68
CA LEU A 21 10.66 1.90 -3.42
C LEU A 21 9.54 0.85 -3.45
N ARG A 22 8.93 0.62 -4.62
CA ARG A 22 7.96 -0.46 -4.81
C ARG A 22 8.61 -1.82 -4.55
N THR A 23 9.78 -2.07 -5.14
CA THR A 23 10.55 -3.30 -4.90
C THR A 23 10.98 -3.43 -3.43
N VAL A 24 11.41 -2.33 -2.80
CA VAL A 24 11.76 -2.34 -1.35
C VAL A 24 10.54 -2.65 -0.49
N LEU A 25 9.36 -2.12 -0.83
CA LEU A 25 8.13 -2.42 -0.11
C LEU A 25 7.76 -3.89 -0.23
N GLU A 26 7.87 -4.48 -1.42
CA GLU A 26 7.63 -5.92 -1.65
C GLU A 26 8.58 -6.79 -0.81
N GLU A 27 9.87 -6.45 -0.77
CA GLU A 27 10.85 -7.12 0.08
C GLU A 27 10.49 -6.97 1.58
N CYS A 28 10.12 -5.77 2.03
CA CYS A 28 9.71 -5.53 3.40
C CYS A 28 8.43 -6.29 3.76
N GLN A 29 7.47 -6.41 2.85
CA GLN A 29 6.27 -7.20 3.09
C GLN A 29 6.61 -8.68 3.26
N TYR A 30 7.48 -9.21 2.40
CA TYR A 30 7.92 -10.59 2.48
C TYR A 30 8.68 -10.89 3.79
N ILE A 31 9.62 -10.03 4.17
CA ILE A 31 10.35 -10.17 5.45
C ILE A 31 9.38 -10.04 6.63
N TYR A 32 8.40 -9.13 6.56
CA TYR A 32 7.39 -8.99 7.60
C TYR A 32 6.55 -10.26 7.76
N GLU A 33 6.11 -10.89 6.68
CA GLU A 33 5.39 -12.18 6.72
C GLU A 33 6.24 -13.29 7.37
N LEU A 34 7.50 -13.41 6.95
CA LEU A 34 8.46 -14.34 7.59
C LEU A 34 8.68 -14.02 9.07
N SER A 35 8.73 -12.73 9.42
CA SER A 35 8.90 -12.28 10.79
C SER A 35 7.71 -12.66 11.65
N LEU A 36 6.49 -12.49 11.14
CA LEU A 36 5.27 -12.87 11.83
C LEU A 36 5.22 -14.38 12.06
N GLU A 37 5.55 -15.19 11.06
CA GLU A 37 5.55 -16.65 11.20
C GLU A 37 6.48 -17.11 12.33
N LYS A 38 7.75 -16.65 12.31
CA LYS A 38 8.72 -16.99 13.35
C LYS A 38 8.36 -16.41 14.72
N PHE A 39 7.86 -15.19 14.74
CA PHE A 39 7.40 -14.53 15.95
C PHE A 39 6.25 -15.31 16.57
N TYR A 40 5.24 -15.72 15.80
CA TYR A 40 4.15 -16.53 16.33
C TYR A 40 4.65 -17.88 16.86
N GLN A 41 5.54 -18.57 16.14
CA GLN A 41 6.15 -19.83 16.61
C GLN A 41 6.83 -19.67 17.98
N ASP A 42 7.61 -18.61 18.18
CA ASP A 42 8.33 -18.36 19.43
C ASP A 42 7.41 -17.89 20.59
N PHE A 43 6.23 -17.35 20.26
CA PHE A 43 5.23 -16.88 21.23
C PHE A 43 4.04 -17.84 21.40
N THR A 44 3.97 -18.96 20.66
CA THR A 44 2.90 -19.96 20.79
C THR A 44 2.99 -20.79 22.08
N GLU A 45 4.17 -21.05 22.63
CA GLU A 45 4.32 -21.81 23.89
C GLU A 45 3.96 -21.00 25.15
N PRO A 46 4.31 -19.69 25.29
CA PRO A 46 3.97 -18.90 26.49
C PRO A 46 2.52 -18.40 26.54
N LEU A 47 1.79 -18.42 25.43
CA LEU A 47 0.43 -17.87 25.29
C LEU A 47 -0.56 -18.98 24.97
N SER A 48 -0.71 -19.96 25.87
CA SER A 48 -1.75 -20.98 25.72
C SER A 48 -3.15 -20.35 25.76
N ASP A 49 -3.86 -20.57 24.66
CA ASP A 49 -5.31 -20.51 24.45
C ASP A 49 -6.06 -19.15 24.39
N GLU A 50 -6.85 -19.06 23.32
CA GLU A 50 -7.87 -18.05 22.94
C GLU A 50 -7.46 -16.61 22.58
N LYS A 51 -6.41 -16.01 23.17
CA LYS A 51 -6.14 -14.57 22.93
C LYS A 51 -5.30 -14.23 21.68
N VAL A 52 -4.43 -15.13 21.23
CA VAL A 52 -3.50 -14.86 20.10
C VAL A 52 -4.22 -14.85 18.74
N GLN A 53 -5.38 -15.51 18.61
CA GLN A 53 -6.15 -15.54 17.36
C GLN A 53 -6.97 -14.26 17.09
N LYS A 54 -6.99 -13.29 18.00
CA LYS A 54 -7.78 -12.05 17.87
C LYS A 54 -7.03 -10.83 17.32
N VAL A 55 -5.83 -10.97 16.75
CA VAL A 55 -5.14 -9.81 16.13
C VAL A 55 -5.57 -9.56 14.67
N LYS A 56 -6.46 -10.39 14.09
CA LYS A 56 -6.88 -10.22 12.68
C LYS A 56 -7.95 -9.16 12.41
N LYS A 57 -8.49 -8.45 13.40
CA LYS A 57 -9.51 -7.41 13.14
C LYS A 57 -9.48 -6.31 14.20
N GLU A 58 -8.48 -5.42 14.15
CA GLU A 58 -8.62 -4.08 14.75
C GLU A 58 -7.50 -3.15 14.24
N ASN A 59 -7.55 -2.86 12.94
CA ASN A 59 -7.11 -1.57 12.42
C ASN A 59 -8.26 -1.02 11.57
N LYS A 60 -9.43 -0.89 12.21
CA LYS A 60 -10.63 -0.27 11.65
C LYS A 60 -10.92 1.05 12.36
N ASP A 61 -9.87 1.83 12.62
CA ASP A 61 -10.04 3.25 12.88
C ASP A 61 -9.02 4.03 12.07
N GLN A 62 -9.27 4.09 10.77
CA GLN A 62 -8.78 5.20 9.99
C GLN A 62 -9.77 6.34 10.19
N ASN A 63 -9.43 7.17 11.18
CA ASN A 63 -9.85 8.56 11.26
C ASN A 63 -9.95 9.10 9.83
N LYS A 64 -11.18 9.33 9.32
CA LYS A 64 -11.44 9.70 7.92
C LYS A 64 -10.77 11.04 7.64
N LYS A 65 -9.48 11.02 7.29
CA LYS A 65 -8.78 12.20 6.80
C LYS A 65 -9.57 12.69 5.58
N PRO A 66 -9.83 14.00 5.49
CA PRO A 66 -10.55 14.56 4.35
C PRO A 66 -9.87 14.12 3.06
N LYS A 67 -10.65 13.55 2.13
CA LYS A 67 -10.13 13.12 0.83
C LYS A 67 -9.54 14.34 0.12
N GLU A 68 -8.28 14.21 -0.28
CA GLU A 68 -7.60 15.25 -1.02
C GLU A 68 -8.23 15.41 -2.41
N LYS A 69 -8.33 16.66 -2.89
CA LYS A 69 -9.06 17.00 -4.12
C LYS A 69 -8.51 16.26 -5.35
N GLU A 70 -7.20 16.08 -5.44
CA GLU A 70 -6.55 15.43 -6.60
C GLU A 70 -6.82 13.93 -6.66
N LEU A 71 -6.86 13.25 -5.52
CA LEU A 71 -7.26 11.83 -5.46
C LEU A 71 -8.72 11.64 -5.87
N ASN A 72 -9.61 12.54 -5.41
CA ASN A 72 -11.01 12.44 -5.80
C ASN A 72 -11.20 12.70 -7.30
N LYS A 73 -10.46 13.65 -7.88
CA LYS A 73 -10.44 13.86 -9.34
C LYS A 73 -9.93 12.62 -10.08
N LEU A 74 -8.87 11.98 -9.61
CA LEU A 74 -8.35 10.76 -10.21
C LEU A 74 -9.38 9.62 -10.16
N TYR A 75 -10.00 9.41 -9.00
CA TYR A 75 -11.07 8.44 -8.83
C TYR A 75 -12.24 8.70 -9.80
N HIS A 76 -12.71 9.95 -9.92
CA HIS A 76 -13.77 10.28 -10.87
C HIS A 76 -13.36 10.01 -12.33
N ARG A 77 -12.09 10.25 -12.70
CA ARG A 77 -11.58 9.90 -14.03
C ARG A 77 -11.57 8.39 -14.28
N ILE A 78 -11.15 7.60 -13.30
CA ILE A 78 -11.19 6.14 -13.37
C ILE A 78 -12.63 5.65 -13.48
N ALA A 79 -13.51 6.06 -12.57
CA ALA A 79 -14.92 5.70 -12.57
C ALA A 79 -15.60 6.06 -13.91
N ASN A 80 -15.22 7.20 -14.51
CA ASN A 80 -15.75 7.58 -15.81
C ASN A 80 -15.42 6.61 -16.95
N LYS A 81 -14.36 5.79 -16.84
CA LYS A 81 -14.01 4.73 -17.80
C LYS A 81 -14.48 3.34 -17.37
N THR A 82 -14.61 3.09 -16.07
CA THR A 82 -14.82 1.73 -15.54
C THR A 82 -16.20 1.46 -14.96
N HIS A 83 -17.04 2.48 -14.78
CA HIS A 83 -18.35 2.31 -14.14
C HIS A 83 -19.28 1.41 -14.96
N PRO A 84 -19.94 0.40 -14.35
CA PRO A 84 -20.74 -0.60 -15.07
C PRO A 84 -21.82 0.00 -15.97
N ASP A 85 -22.48 1.06 -15.51
CA ASP A 85 -23.51 1.79 -16.28
C ASP A 85 -23.02 2.31 -17.64
N LYS A 86 -21.74 2.71 -17.73
CA LYS A 86 -21.15 3.19 -18.98
C LYS A 86 -20.75 2.05 -19.90
N LEU A 87 -20.39 0.91 -19.32
CA LEU A 87 -20.01 -0.29 -20.06
C LEU A 87 -21.23 -0.99 -20.67
N LEU A 88 -22.46 -0.71 -20.19
CA LEU A 88 -23.70 -1.31 -20.70
C LEU A 88 -23.90 -1.07 -22.21
N ASN A 89 -23.48 0.09 -22.71
CA ASN A 89 -23.68 0.52 -24.09
C ASN A 89 -22.43 0.37 -24.97
N GLU A 90 -21.30 -0.10 -24.42
CA GLU A 90 -20.08 -0.32 -25.19
C GLU A 90 -20.04 -1.74 -25.78
N ASP A 91 -19.62 -1.82 -27.05
CA ASP A 91 -19.44 -3.08 -27.76
C ASP A 91 -18.07 -3.71 -27.37
N ILE A 92 -18.04 -4.29 -26.16
CA ILE A 92 -16.86 -4.91 -25.56
C ILE A 92 -17.15 -6.35 -25.17
N THR A 93 -16.11 -7.19 -25.18
CA THR A 93 -16.23 -8.59 -24.73
C THR A 93 -16.57 -8.67 -23.25
N ASP A 94 -17.30 -9.72 -22.86
CA ASP A 94 -17.67 -9.98 -21.45
C ASP A 94 -16.46 -10.01 -20.52
N ASP A 95 -15.33 -10.54 -20.98
CA ASP A 95 -14.09 -10.57 -20.20
C ASP A 95 -13.53 -9.18 -19.93
N LYS A 96 -13.59 -8.28 -20.92
CA LYS A 96 -13.15 -6.89 -20.78
C LYS A 96 -14.09 -6.11 -19.87
N ARG A 97 -15.40 -6.36 -19.95
CA ARG A 97 -16.39 -5.77 -19.03
C ARG A 97 -16.11 -6.18 -17.59
N LYS A 98 -15.87 -7.47 -17.32
CA LYS A 98 -15.52 -7.96 -15.98
C LYS A 98 -14.24 -7.34 -15.44
N GLN A 99 -13.20 -7.18 -16.27
CA GLN A 99 -11.95 -6.53 -15.86
C GLN A 99 -12.18 -5.06 -15.47
N LEU A 100 -12.92 -4.30 -16.27
CA LEU A 100 -13.24 -2.90 -15.97
C LEU A 100 -14.08 -2.77 -14.69
N GLU A 101 -15.05 -3.66 -14.48
CA GLU A 101 -15.80 -3.72 -13.22
C GLU A 101 -14.91 -4.05 -12.01
N SER A 102 -13.90 -4.91 -12.17
CA SER A 102 -12.89 -5.19 -11.13
C SER A 102 -12.12 -3.92 -10.78
N PHE A 103 -11.59 -3.22 -11.79
CA PHE A 103 -10.88 -1.97 -11.59
C PHE A 103 -11.75 -0.89 -10.93
N TYR A 104 -13.05 -0.83 -11.26
CA TYR A 104 -13.97 0.08 -10.58
C TYR A 104 -14.11 -0.25 -9.08
N LYS A 105 -14.26 -1.53 -8.73
CA LYS A 105 -14.35 -1.98 -7.33
C LYS A 105 -13.07 -1.70 -6.57
N GLU A 106 -11.92 -2.05 -7.13
CA GLU A 106 -10.60 -1.79 -6.55
C GLU A 106 -10.38 -0.29 -6.35
N ALA A 107 -10.68 0.54 -7.35
CA ALA A 107 -10.55 1.99 -7.27
C ALA A 107 -11.48 2.61 -6.20
N SER A 108 -12.68 2.06 -6.03
CA SER A 108 -13.63 2.52 -5.01
C SER A 108 -13.10 2.23 -3.60
N VAL A 109 -12.59 1.02 -3.37
CA VAL A 109 -11.95 0.65 -2.10
C VAL A 109 -10.71 1.50 -1.83
N ALA A 110 -9.86 1.70 -2.84
CA ALA A 110 -8.68 2.55 -2.73
C ALA A 110 -9.04 4.00 -2.40
N SER A 111 -10.06 4.55 -3.09
CA SER A 111 -10.59 5.88 -2.83
C SER A 111 -11.12 6.03 -1.40
N GLU A 112 -11.83 5.04 -0.88
CA GLU A 112 -12.32 5.04 0.51
C GLU A 112 -11.18 5.00 1.54
N LYS A 113 -10.12 4.25 1.25
CA LYS A 113 -8.93 4.11 2.11
C LYS A 113 -7.91 5.23 1.95
N ASN A 114 -8.17 6.22 1.07
CA ASN A 114 -7.18 7.21 0.63
C ASN A 114 -5.87 6.54 0.13
N ASP A 115 -5.98 5.36 -0.49
CA ASP A 115 -4.84 4.64 -1.06
C ASP A 115 -4.55 5.19 -2.45
N TYR A 116 -3.54 6.06 -2.50
CA TYR A 116 -3.10 6.71 -3.74
C TYR A 116 -2.42 5.71 -4.66
N ASP A 117 -1.71 4.75 -4.07
CA ASP A 117 -0.85 3.81 -4.77
C ASP A 117 -1.70 2.92 -5.67
N GLU A 118 -2.72 2.31 -5.07
CA GLU A 118 -3.70 1.49 -5.77
C GLU A 118 -4.47 2.28 -6.84
N LEU A 119 -4.84 3.54 -6.56
CA LEU A 119 -5.52 4.40 -7.55
C LEU A 119 -4.60 4.78 -8.72
N VAL A 120 -3.33 5.07 -8.48
CA VAL A 120 -2.34 5.37 -9.51
C VAL A 120 -2.04 4.13 -10.34
N ASP A 121 -1.91 2.96 -9.72
CA ASP A 121 -1.71 1.68 -10.42
C ASP A 121 -2.88 1.36 -11.35
N ILE A 122 -4.12 1.52 -10.86
CA ILE A 122 -5.32 1.33 -11.69
C ILE A 122 -5.36 2.38 -12.82
N ALA A 123 -4.99 3.63 -12.54
CA ALA A 123 -4.91 4.67 -13.56
C ALA A 123 -3.90 4.31 -14.68
N ILE A 124 -2.72 3.82 -14.32
CA ILE A 124 -1.71 3.39 -15.28
C ILE A 124 -2.23 2.21 -16.11
N LYS A 125 -2.84 1.19 -15.47
CA LYS A 125 -3.46 0.04 -16.16
C LYS A 125 -4.56 0.46 -17.14
N LEU A 126 -5.26 1.56 -16.87
CA LEU A 126 -6.30 2.15 -17.72
C LEU A 126 -5.77 3.13 -18.78
N GLY A 127 -4.44 3.29 -18.87
CA GLY A 127 -3.77 4.16 -19.85
C GLY A 127 -3.89 5.65 -19.54
N PHE A 128 -3.89 6.04 -18.27
CA PHE A 128 -3.79 7.45 -17.85
C PHE A 128 -2.32 7.85 -17.68
N ASP A 129 -1.60 8.03 -18.79
CA ASP A 129 -0.18 8.37 -18.80
C ASP A 129 0.11 9.72 -18.13
N ASP A 130 -0.87 10.64 -18.14
CA ASP A 130 -0.78 11.95 -17.48
C ASP A 130 -0.59 11.86 -15.96
N VAL A 131 -1.01 10.75 -15.36
CA VAL A 131 -0.82 10.48 -13.93
C VAL A 131 0.62 10.03 -13.67
N TYR A 132 1.16 9.17 -14.54
CA TYR A 132 2.53 8.68 -14.44
C TYR A 132 3.57 9.74 -14.83
N ASP A 133 3.21 10.69 -15.68
CA ASP A 133 4.06 11.83 -16.07
C ASP A 133 3.94 13.05 -15.14
N SER A 134 3.07 12.97 -14.14
CA SER A 134 2.89 14.05 -13.16
C SER A 134 3.88 13.92 -12.00
N GLU A 135 4.76 14.91 -11.88
CA GLU A 135 5.67 15.05 -10.73
C GLU A 135 4.91 15.04 -9.40
N TYR A 136 3.71 15.65 -9.36
CA TYR A 136 2.87 15.69 -8.17
C TYR A 136 2.44 14.29 -7.70
N PHE A 137 1.88 13.49 -8.63
CA PHE A 137 1.37 12.16 -8.28
C PHE A 137 2.52 11.22 -7.91
N LEU A 138 3.61 11.26 -8.66
CA LEU A 138 4.80 10.46 -8.36
C LEU A 138 5.40 10.82 -6.99
N GLN A 139 5.52 12.10 -6.64
CA GLN A 139 6.06 12.51 -5.35
C GLN A 139 5.16 12.03 -4.21
N LYS A 140 3.83 12.14 -4.36
CA LYS A 140 2.87 11.64 -3.37
C LYS A 140 2.94 10.12 -3.20
N SER A 141 3.14 9.38 -4.29
CA SER A 141 3.34 7.94 -4.24
C SER A 141 4.65 7.56 -3.53
N VAL A 142 5.76 8.24 -3.85
CA VAL A 142 7.06 8.05 -3.18
C VAL A 142 6.96 8.33 -1.67
N GLU A 143 6.31 9.42 -1.26
CA GLU A 143 6.07 9.75 0.16
C GLU A 143 5.31 8.62 0.87
N LYS A 144 4.25 8.11 0.26
CA LYS A 144 3.43 7.04 0.85
C LYS A 144 4.13 5.69 0.88
N LEU A 145 4.89 5.33 -0.15
CA LEU A 145 5.69 4.10 -0.14
C LEU A 145 6.69 4.12 1.02
N ASN A 146 7.38 5.25 1.22
CA ASN A 146 8.26 5.44 2.37
C ASN A 146 7.52 5.30 3.71
N ASP A 147 6.34 5.90 3.85
CA ASP A 147 5.55 5.79 5.07
C ASP A 147 5.10 4.34 5.33
N LYS A 148 4.69 3.60 4.28
CA LYS A 148 4.34 2.17 4.38
C LYS A 148 5.55 1.33 4.83
N ILE A 149 6.71 1.54 4.20
CA ILE A 149 7.96 0.85 4.55
C ILE A 149 8.34 1.12 6.01
N LYS A 150 8.34 2.38 6.43
CA LYS A 150 8.64 2.77 7.83
C LYS A 150 7.66 2.11 8.80
N HIS A 151 6.37 2.11 8.47
CA HIS A 151 5.37 1.52 9.34
C HIS A 151 5.60 0.01 9.54
N LEU A 152 5.88 -0.73 8.46
CA LEU A 152 6.24 -2.15 8.55
C LEU A 152 7.47 -2.37 9.43
N GLN A 153 8.51 -1.54 9.25
CA GLN A 153 9.76 -1.61 10.01
C GLN A 153 9.59 -1.30 11.50
N THR A 154 8.54 -0.56 11.89
CA THR A 154 8.24 -0.26 13.31
C THR A 154 7.44 -1.34 14.02
N THR A 155 7.00 -2.39 13.32
CA THR A 155 6.22 -3.47 13.95
C THR A 155 7.08 -4.33 14.88
N TYR A 156 6.48 -4.86 15.95
CA TYR A 156 7.19 -5.72 16.90
C TYR A 156 7.79 -6.96 16.25
N ALA A 157 7.07 -7.59 15.33
CA ALA A 157 7.56 -8.76 14.59
C ALA A 157 8.81 -8.43 13.76
N TRP A 158 8.80 -7.28 13.06
CA TRP A 158 9.96 -6.81 12.29
C TRP A 158 11.16 -6.52 13.18
N ILE A 159 10.97 -5.75 14.26
CA ILE A 159 12.03 -5.38 15.20
C ILE A 159 12.62 -6.64 15.83
N TRP A 160 11.77 -7.57 16.27
CA TRP A 160 12.20 -8.84 16.84
C TRP A 160 13.00 -9.69 15.84
N TYR A 161 12.57 -9.77 14.57
CA TYR A 161 13.28 -10.56 13.56
C TYR A 161 14.70 -10.06 13.28
N HIS A 162 14.90 -8.74 13.29
CA HIS A 162 16.20 -8.10 13.05
C HIS A 162 17.03 -7.87 14.33
N ALA A 163 16.47 -8.12 15.51
CA ALA A 163 17.16 -8.02 16.78
C ALA A 163 18.18 -9.16 16.97
N ASN A 164 19.22 -8.90 17.77
CA ASN A 164 20.12 -9.96 18.23
C ASN A 164 19.44 -10.79 19.33
N ASP A 165 20.00 -11.95 19.68
CA ASP A 165 19.33 -12.88 20.61
C ASP A 165 19.06 -12.27 22.00
N GLU A 166 19.97 -11.42 22.49
CA GLU A 166 19.80 -10.69 23.75
C GLU A 166 18.63 -9.68 23.69
N THR A 167 18.52 -8.92 22.59
CA THR A 167 17.40 -7.99 22.39
C THR A 167 16.09 -8.71 22.12
N LYS A 168 16.10 -9.87 21.45
CA LYS A 168 14.89 -10.70 21.24
C LYS A 168 14.27 -11.14 22.57
N SER A 169 15.08 -11.61 23.52
CA SER A 169 14.60 -11.98 24.86
C SER A 169 13.98 -10.79 25.61
N ASN A 170 14.59 -9.61 25.52
CA ASN A 170 14.06 -8.39 26.13
C ASN A 170 12.72 -7.95 25.51
N ILE A 171 12.61 -7.97 24.17
CA ILE A 171 11.37 -7.65 23.46
C ILE A 171 10.27 -8.66 23.83
N LYS A 172 10.60 -9.95 23.93
CA LYS A 172 9.67 -11.01 24.37
C LYS A 172 9.14 -10.74 25.78
N GLY A 173 10.00 -10.36 26.72
CA GLY A 173 9.60 -9.96 28.07
C GLY A 173 8.65 -8.76 28.07
N GLN A 174 8.98 -7.70 27.35
CA GLN A 174 8.13 -6.49 27.24
C GLN A 174 6.75 -6.79 26.67
N ILE A 175 6.68 -7.64 25.63
CA ILE A 175 5.40 -8.01 25.02
C ILE A 175 4.57 -8.85 25.99
N ILE A 176 5.16 -9.86 26.63
CA ILE A 176 4.44 -10.69 27.62
C ILE A 176 3.90 -9.84 28.77
N ASP A 177 4.70 -8.90 29.29
CA ASP A 177 4.27 -8.03 30.40
C ASP A 177 3.17 -7.04 29.98
N ALA A 178 3.14 -6.60 28.72
CA ALA A 178 2.04 -5.76 28.20
C ALA A 178 0.70 -6.52 28.07
N TYR A 179 0.72 -7.85 28.03
CA TYR A 179 -0.47 -8.71 27.90
C TYR A 179 -0.85 -9.46 29.20
N LYS A 180 -0.13 -9.25 30.30
CA LYS A 180 -0.53 -9.68 31.66
C LYS A 180 -1.56 -8.72 32.26
#